data_AF-A0A2A8GVY5-F1
#
_entry.id   AF-A0A2A8GVY5-F1
#
_cell.length_a   1.000
_cell.length_b   1.000
_cell.length_c   1.000
_cell.angle_alpha   90.00
_cell.angle_beta   90.00
_cell.angle_gamma   90.00
#
_symmetry.space_group_name_H-M   'P 1'
#
loop_
_entity.id
_entity.type
_entity.pdbx_description
1 polymer ?
#
loop_
_entity_poly.entity_id
_entity_poly.type
_entity_poly.pdbx_seq_one_letter_code
_entity_poly.pdbx_strand_id
1 'polypeptide(L)'
;PGNGKTTVAGLLPGRTLVLDVDGTSQVLSGYDNVDVAKIDGNHPHDSILQFFAIAKANIHQYDNIFIDNLTHYQKLWLLKKGESTKSSMPEIKDYALLDNHLLKVVETFNSLDANVIFTAWETTRNITHDDGQQYTQFIPDIRDKIVNHIMGIVHVVARLVIKADGTRGFMLEGDQSIFAKNHVDARKGCLQNEIIQINEEEDTCLQ
;
A
#
# COMPACT_ATOMS: atom_id res chain seq x y z
N PRO A 1 7.02 5.04 -10.74
CA PRO A 1 7.58 3.65 -10.71
C PRO A 1 9.06 3.70 -10.33
N GLY A 2 9.64 2.67 -9.69
CA GLY A 2 11.08 2.61 -9.41
C GLY A 2 11.61 3.46 -8.23
N ASN A 3 10.72 4.00 -7.38
CA ASN A 3 11.13 4.88 -6.26
C ASN A 3 11.55 4.12 -4.99
N GLY A 4 11.75 2.80 -5.04
CA GLY A 4 12.20 2.00 -3.89
C GLY A 4 11.08 1.61 -2.92
N LYS A 5 9.81 1.63 -3.35
CA LYS A 5 8.66 1.20 -2.52
C LYS A 5 8.78 -0.26 -2.09
N THR A 6 9.16 -1.14 -3.01
CA THR A 6 9.38 -2.57 -2.73
C THR A 6 10.47 -2.77 -1.68
N THR A 7 11.59 -2.05 -1.80
CA THR A 7 12.71 -2.10 -0.84
C THR A 7 12.29 -1.75 0.60
N VAL A 8 11.21 -0.98 0.79
CA VAL A 8 10.69 -0.66 2.13
C VAL A 8 10.41 -1.94 2.93
N ALA A 9 9.87 -2.98 2.30
CA ALA A 9 9.49 -4.22 2.98
C ALA A 9 10.66 -4.88 3.74
N GLY A 10 11.86 -4.85 3.16
CA GLY A 10 13.08 -5.37 3.79
C GLY A 10 13.67 -4.47 4.87
N LEU A 11 13.28 -3.18 4.89
CA LEU A 11 13.73 -2.22 5.89
C LEU A 11 12.81 -2.13 7.11
N LEU A 12 11.65 -2.80 7.07
CA LEU A 12 10.73 -2.83 8.21
C LEU A 12 11.32 -3.70 9.34
N PRO A 13 11.14 -3.29 10.60
CA PRO A 13 11.48 -4.14 11.73
C PRO A 13 10.59 -5.39 11.78
N GLY A 14 11.14 -6.52 12.26
CA GLY A 14 10.41 -7.78 12.35
C GLY A 14 10.35 -8.58 11.04
N ARG A 15 9.56 -9.66 11.02
CA ARG A 15 9.32 -10.48 9.82
C ARG A 15 8.18 -9.89 8.98
N THR A 16 8.40 -9.84 7.68
CA THR A 16 7.46 -9.28 6.70
C THR A 16 7.03 -10.34 5.70
N LEU A 17 5.72 -10.52 5.52
CA LEU A 17 5.15 -11.29 4.42
C LEU A 17 4.72 -10.35 3.30
N VAL A 18 5.33 -10.48 2.13
CA VAL A 18 5.07 -9.64 0.94
C VAL A 18 4.19 -10.39 -0.06
N LEU A 19 3.16 -9.72 -0.57
CA LEU A 19 2.48 -10.10 -1.81
C LEU A 19 3.05 -9.26 -2.96
N ASP A 20 3.87 -9.91 -3.79
CA ASP A 20 4.40 -9.36 -5.04
C ASP A 20 3.36 -9.49 -6.15
N VAL A 21 2.77 -8.35 -6.52
CA VAL A 21 1.76 -8.22 -7.55
C VAL A 21 2.38 -7.79 -8.88
N ASP A 22 3.43 -6.96 -8.87
CA ASP A 22 4.00 -6.36 -10.09
C ASP A 22 5.32 -6.99 -10.57
N GLY A 23 5.81 -8.02 -9.88
CA GLY A 23 6.97 -8.82 -10.25
C GLY A 23 8.31 -8.20 -9.86
N THR A 24 8.31 -7.17 -9.00
CA THR A 24 9.53 -6.40 -8.67
C THR A 24 10.25 -6.89 -7.40
N SER A 25 9.78 -7.96 -6.76
CA SER A 25 10.34 -8.51 -5.52
C SER A 25 11.80 -9.00 -5.59
N GLN A 26 12.45 -9.04 -6.75
CA GLN A 26 13.85 -9.45 -6.88
C GLN A 26 14.80 -8.60 -6.01
N VAL A 27 14.46 -7.34 -5.78
CA VAL A 27 15.20 -6.42 -4.91
C VAL A 27 15.18 -6.83 -3.43
N LEU A 28 14.32 -7.79 -3.06
CA LEU A 28 14.17 -8.31 -1.70
C LEU A 28 15.05 -9.53 -1.42
N SER A 29 15.74 -10.08 -2.42
CA SER A 29 16.53 -11.32 -2.31
C SER A 29 17.67 -11.29 -1.28
N GLY A 30 18.08 -10.12 -0.81
CA GLY A 30 19.10 -9.94 0.24
C GLY A 30 18.55 -9.71 1.65
N TYR A 31 17.23 -9.78 1.85
CA TYR A 31 16.58 -9.52 3.14
C TYR A 31 16.04 -10.80 3.75
N ASP A 32 16.71 -11.30 4.79
CA ASP A 32 16.35 -12.57 5.47
C ASP A 32 15.04 -12.48 6.27
N ASN A 33 14.57 -11.26 6.56
CA ASN A 33 13.33 -11.01 7.29
C ASN A 33 12.09 -10.99 6.40
N VAL A 34 12.22 -11.25 5.09
CA VAL A 34 11.12 -11.12 4.13
C VAL A 34 10.78 -12.46 3.48
N ASP A 35 9.53 -12.89 3.66
CA ASP A 35 8.94 -13.97 2.87
C ASP A 35 8.11 -13.36 1.72
N VAL A 36 8.26 -13.90 0.51
CA VAL A 36 7.58 -13.37 -0.69
C VAL A 36 6.61 -14.41 -1.26
N ALA A 37 5.33 -14.04 -1.32
CA ALA A 37 4.32 -14.70 -2.14
C ALA A 37 4.09 -13.90 -3.43
N LYS A 38 3.78 -14.60 -4.52
CA LYS A 38 3.48 -13.97 -5.82
C LYS A 38 2.00 -14.07 -6.13
N ILE A 39 1.44 -13.02 -6.72
CA ILE A 39 0.07 -13.06 -7.24
C ILE A 39 -0.01 -14.07 -8.39
N ASP A 40 -1.07 -14.88 -8.44
CA ASP A 40 -1.44 -15.58 -9.66
C ASP A 40 -2.16 -14.61 -10.59
N GLY A 41 -1.46 -14.19 -11.65
CA GLY A 41 -1.99 -13.30 -12.67
C GLY A 41 -3.22 -13.85 -13.42
N ASN A 42 -3.39 -15.18 -13.44
CA ASN A 42 -4.55 -15.81 -14.08
C ASN A 42 -5.78 -15.79 -13.18
N HIS A 43 -5.61 -15.75 -11.85
CA HIS A 43 -6.69 -15.75 -10.87
C HIS A 43 -6.45 -14.70 -9.78
N PRO A 44 -6.32 -13.40 -10.13
CA PRO A 44 -5.89 -12.36 -9.20
C PRO A 44 -6.87 -12.14 -8.04
N HIS A 45 -8.17 -12.35 -8.28
CA HIS A 45 -9.19 -12.28 -7.24
C HIS A 45 -9.00 -13.38 -6.18
N ASP A 46 -8.83 -14.63 -6.61
CA ASP A 46 -8.73 -15.75 -5.69
C ASP A 46 -7.35 -15.78 -5.01
N SER A 47 -6.31 -15.39 -5.76
CA SER A 47 -4.93 -15.34 -5.25
C SER A 47 -4.75 -14.34 -4.11
N ILE A 48 -5.35 -13.15 -4.17
CA ILE A 48 -5.26 -12.20 -3.03
C ILE A 48 -6.02 -12.70 -1.80
N LEU A 49 -7.13 -13.41 -1.99
CA LEU A 49 -7.92 -14.00 -0.89
C LEU A 49 -7.18 -15.19 -0.27
N GLN A 50 -6.50 -16.00 -1.09
CA GLN A 50 -5.63 -17.06 -0.62
C GLN A 50 -4.43 -16.51 0.15
N PHE A 51 -3.80 -15.44 -0.35
CA PHE A 51 -2.73 -14.74 0.36
C PHE A 51 -3.22 -14.24 1.73
N PHE A 52 -4.39 -13.60 1.79
CA PHE A 52 -5.01 -13.20 3.05
C PHE A 52 -5.21 -14.39 4.00
N ALA A 53 -5.74 -15.52 3.50
CA ALA A 53 -5.95 -16.71 4.33
C ALA A 53 -4.64 -17.28 4.88
N ILE A 54 -3.57 -17.30 4.07
CA ILE A 54 -2.22 -17.71 4.49
C ILE A 54 -1.67 -16.76 5.54
N ALA A 55 -1.76 -15.44 5.31
CA ALA A 55 -1.32 -14.42 6.25
C ALA A 55 -2.04 -14.57 7.59
N LYS A 56 -3.37 -14.72 7.56
CA LYS A 56 -4.19 -14.92 8.77
C LYS A 56 -3.85 -16.19 9.52
N ALA A 57 -3.65 -17.31 8.82
CA ALA A 57 -3.32 -18.59 9.44
C ALA A 57 -1.93 -18.58 10.11
N ASN A 58 -1.01 -17.75 9.61
CA ASN A 58 0.36 -17.66 10.08
C ASN A 58 0.67 -16.31 10.74
N ILE A 59 -0.35 -15.58 11.20
CA ILE A 59 -0.21 -14.18 11.62
C ILE A 59 0.83 -14.01 12.75
N HIS A 60 0.91 -14.99 13.65
CA HIS A 60 1.89 -15.04 14.75
C HIS A 60 3.37 -15.11 14.30
N GLN A 61 3.65 -15.30 13.00
CA GLN A 61 5.01 -15.36 12.46
C GLN A 61 5.44 -14.06 11.77
N TYR A 62 4.52 -13.09 11.62
CA TYR A 62 4.76 -11.90 10.83
C TYR A 62 4.29 -10.65 11.57
N ASP A 63 5.22 -9.70 11.74
CA ASP A 63 4.94 -8.38 12.26
C ASP A 63 4.30 -7.49 11.18
N ASN A 64 4.62 -7.76 9.91
CA ASN A 64 4.19 -6.93 8.79
C ASN A 64 3.59 -7.77 7.64
N ILE A 65 2.48 -7.29 7.10
CA ILE A 65 1.86 -7.79 5.87
C ILE A 65 1.92 -6.69 4.81
N PHE A 66 2.61 -6.95 3.71
CA PHE A 66 2.97 -5.93 2.72
C PHE A 66 2.41 -6.27 1.33
N ILE A 67 1.56 -5.41 0.77
CA ILE A 67 0.90 -5.63 -0.52
C ILE A 67 1.52 -4.69 -1.56
N ASP A 68 2.27 -5.25 -2.52
CA ASP A 68 3.04 -4.49 -3.51
C ASP A 68 2.64 -4.82 -4.96
N ASN A 69 1.80 -4.06 -5.66
CA ASN A 69 1.16 -2.83 -5.25
C ASN A 69 -0.32 -2.80 -5.71
N LEU A 70 -1.15 -2.00 -5.03
CA LEU A 70 -2.58 -1.89 -5.31
C LEU A 70 -2.88 -1.33 -6.71
N THR A 71 -2.03 -0.44 -7.24
CA THR A 71 -2.18 0.12 -8.58
C THR A 71 -2.05 -0.94 -9.69
N HIS A 72 -1.14 -1.89 -9.52
CA HIS A 72 -1.01 -3.01 -10.45
C HIS A 72 -2.12 -4.03 -10.23
N TYR A 73 -2.49 -4.28 -8.96
CA TYR A 73 -3.59 -5.18 -8.62
C TYR A 73 -4.91 -4.76 -9.30
N GLN A 74 -5.30 -3.48 -9.25
CA GLN A 74 -6.52 -3.02 -9.91
C GLN A 74 -6.50 -3.25 -11.42
N LYS A 75 -5.34 -3.08 -12.06
CA LYS A 75 -5.17 -3.28 -13.51
C LYS A 75 -5.33 -4.75 -13.85
N LEU A 76 -4.63 -5.61 -13.11
CA LEU A 76 -4.70 -7.06 -13.27
C LEU A 76 -6.13 -7.59 -13.07
N TRP A 77 -6.83 -7.11 -12.04
CA TRP A 77 -8.22 -7.49 -11.77
C TRP A 77 -9.16 -7.11 -12.92
N LEU A 78 -9.04 -5.89 -13.45
CA LEU A 78 -9.86 -5.43 -14.58
C LEU A 78 -9.54 -6.20 -15.86
N LEU A 79 -8.25 -6.37 -16.20
CA LEU A 79 -7.84 -7.14 -17.37
C LEU A 79 -8.45 -8.53 -17.34
N LYS A 80 -8.42 -9.21 -16.18
CA LYS A 80 -9.02 -10.53 -16.02
C LYS A 80 -10.54 -10.53 -16.23
N LYS A 81 -11.26 -9.50 -15.79
CA LYS A 81 -12.69 -9.35 -16.11
C LYS A 81 -12.92 -9.17 -17.61
N GLY A 82 -12.09 -8.35 -18.25
CA GLY A 82 -12.13 -8.06 -19.68
C GLY A 82 -11.96 -9.31 -20.55
N GLU A 83 -11.14 -10.29 -20.15
CA GLU A 83 -10.94 -11.54 -20.91
C GLU A 83 -12.25 -12.30 -21.19
N SER A 84 -13.24 -12.18 -20.31
CA SER A 84 -14.55 -12.85 -20.45
C SER A 84 -15.53 -12.11 -21.38
N THR A 85 -15.19 -10.91 -21.84
CA THR A 85 -16.07 -10.06 -22.63
C THR A 85 -15.77 -10.18 -24.13
N LYS A 86 -16.76 -9.87 -24.97
CA LYS A 86 -16.61 -9.93 -26.44
C LYS A 86 -15.55 -8.95 -26.97
N SER A 87 -15.33 -7.84 -26.28
CA SER A 87 -14.37 -6.81 -26.66
C SER A 87 -12.99 -7.02 -26.06
N SER A 88 -12.81 -8.04 -25.19
CA SER A 88 -11.59 -8.23 -24.39
C SER A 88 -11.26 -7.01 -23.51
N MET A 89 -12.28 -6.22 -23.17
CA MET A 89 -12.17 -5.01 -22.37
C MET A 89 -13.14 -5.09 -21.18
N PRO A 90 -12.79 -4.52 -20.01
CA PRO A 90 -13.71 -4.43 -18.88
C PRO A 90 -14.97 -3.63 -19.24
N GLU A 91 -16.13 -4.09 -18.78
CA GLU A 91 -17.40 -3.37 -18.93
C GLU A 91 -17.55 -2.30 -17.84
N ILE A 92 -18.43 -1.31 -18.06
CA ILE A 92 -18.68 -0.22 -17.09
C ILE A 92 -19.02 -0.76 -15.70
N LYS A 93 -19.78 -1.86 -15.62
CA LYS A 93 -20.15 -2.49 -14.34
C LYS A 93 -18.95 -3.05 -13.58
N ASP A 94 -17.91 -3.51 -14.28
CA ASP A 94 -16.73 -4.12 -13.67
C ASP A 94 -15.94 -3.10 -12.86
N TYR A 95 -15.94 -1.84 -13.27
CA TYR A 95 -15.35 -0.74 -12.52
C TYR A 95 -16.04 -0.52 -11.17
N ALA A 96 -17.37 -0.60 -11.11
CA ALA A 96 -18.11 -0.48 -9.86
C ALA A 96 -17.88 -1.72 -8.95
N LEU A 97 -17.73 -2.90 -9.54
CA LEU A 97 -17.37 -4.12 -8.81
C LEU A 97 -15.95 -4.04 -8.25
N LEU A 98 -14.99 -3.53 -9.03
CA LEU A 98 -13.63 -3.26 -8.57
C LEU A 98 -13.63 -2.28 -7.41
N ASP A 99 -14.41 -1.20 -7.50
CA ASP A 99 -14.48 -0.19 -6.45
C ASP A 99 -14.87 -0.82 -5.10
N ASN A 100 -15.94 -1.62 -5.07
CA ASN A 100 -16.38 -2.34 -3.87
C ASN A 100 -15.36 -3.40 -3.43
N HIS A 101 -14.74 -4.10 -4.39
CA HIS A 101 -13.76 -5.14 -4.12
C HIS A 101 -12.51 -4.58 -3.44
N LEU A 102 -11.95 -3.48 -3.95
CA LEU A 102 -10.76 -2.84 -3.37
C LEU A 102 -11.02 -2.34 -1.95
N LEU A 103 -12.17 -1.72 -1.70
CA LEU A 103 -12.58 -1.31 -0.35
C LEU A 103 -12.60 -2.50 0.61
N LYS A 104 -13.27 -3.58 0.21
CA LYS A 104 -13.35 -4.80 1.01
C LYS A 104 -11.99 -5.45 1.23
N VAL A 105 -11.11 -5.46 0.23
CA VAL A 105 -9.74 -5.97 0.37
C VAL A 105 -9.00 -5.16 1.44
N VAL A 106 -8.96 -3.83 1.33
CA VAL A 106 -8.26 -2.98 2.31
C VAL A 106 -8.81 -3.18 3.72
N GLU A 107 -10.13 -3.16 3.90
CA GLU A 107 -10.77 -3.41 5.20
C GLU A 107 -10.45 -4.80 5.75
N THR A 108 -10.48 -5.83 4.91
CA THR A 108 -10.22 -7.22 5.31
C THR A 108 -8.78 -7.38 5.79
N PHE A 109 -7.80 -6.85 5.08
CA PHE A 109 -6.41 -6.89 5.50
C PHE A 109 -6.18 -6.07 6.77
N ASN A 110 -6.78 -4.87 6.89
CA ASN A 110 -6.70 -4.04 8.10
C ASN A 110 -7.24 -4.73 9.38
N SER A 111 -7.96 -5.86 9.25
CA SER A 111 -8.41 -6.67 10.39
C SER A 111 -7.36 -7.66 10.92
N LEU A 112 -6.20 -7.78 10.26
CA LEU A 112 -5.10 -8.62 10.71
C LEU A 112 -4.39 -7.99 11.92
N ASP A 113 -3.93 -8.84 12.84
CA ASP A 113 -3.15 -8.44 14.01
C ASP A 113 -1.66 -8.30 13.64
N ALA A 114 -1.38 -7.39 12.70
CA ALA A 114 -0.06 -7.06 12.19
C ALA A 114 -0.07 -5.66 11.56
N ASN A 115 1.11 -5.08 11.31
CA ASN A 115 1.20 -3.87 10.50
C ASN A 115 0.83 -4.21 9.05
N VAL A 116 -0.17 -3.54 8.49
CA VAL A 116 -0.62 -3.75 7.11
C VAL A 116 -0.18 -2.57 6.25
N ILE A 117 0.65 -2.85 5.25
CA ILE A 117 1.22 -1.84 4.37
C ILE A 117 0.75 -2.10 2.95
N PHE A 118 0.14 -1.09 2.34
CA PHE A 118 -0.17 -1.08 0.92
C PHE A 118 0.72 -0.08 0.22
N THR A 119 1.33 -0.49 -0.88
CA THR A 119 1.98 0.45 -1.80
C THR A 119 1.05 0.74 -2.97
N ALA A 120 1.25 1.91 -3.56
CA ALA A 120 0.62 2.32 -4.80
C ALA A 120 1.60 3.17 -5.61
N TRP A 121 1.35 3.27 -6.91
CA TRP A 121 2.00 4.31 -7.70
C TRP A 121 1.42 5.67 -7.32
N GLU A 122 2.09 6.72 -7.78
CA GLU A 122 1.65 8.09 -7.56
C GLU A 122 0.99 8.58 -8.84
N THR A 123 -0.13 9.27 -8.68
CA THR A 123 -0.77 10.07 -9.72
C THR A 123 -1.06 11.47 -9.18
N THR A 124 -1.52 12.36 -10.04
CA THR A 124 -1.92 13.71 -9.66
C THR A 124 -3.39 13.96 -9.95
N ARG A 125 -4.03 14.79 -9.14
CA ARG A 125 -5.35 15.35 -9.40
C ARG A 125 -5.33 16.86 -9.22
N ASN A 126 -6.18 17.56 -9.97
CA ASN A 126 -6.38 19.00 -9.77
C ASN A 126 -7.51 19.21 -8.77
N ILE A 127 -7.26 20.06 -7.77
CA ILE A 127 -8.23 20.49 -6.77
C ILE A 127 -8.46 21.98 -6.95
N THR A 128 -9.73 22.37 -7.08
CA THR A 128 -10.14 23.77 -7.12
C THR A 128 -10.57 24.18 -5.72
N HIS A 129 -9.92 25.19 -5.13
CA HIS A 129 -10.32 25.78 -3.87
C HIS A 129 -11.45 26.79 -4.05
N ASP A 130 -12.09 27.17 -2.93
CA ASP A 130 -13.21 28.12 -2.90
C ASP A 130 -12.83 29.51 -3.44
N ASP A 131 -11.53 29.85 -3.44
CA ASP A 131 -10.98 31.08 -4.01
C ASP A 131 -10.73 31.00 -5.52
N GLY A 132 -11.03 29.86 -6.15
CA GLY A 132 -10.82 29.60 -7.57
C GLY A 132 -9.39 29.17 -7.92
N GLN A 133 -8.47 29.10 -6.97
CA GLN A 133 -7.11 28.60 -7.23
C GLN A 133 -7.14 27.09 -7.46
N GLN A 134 -6.39 26.65 -8.47
CA GLN A 134 -6.19 25.24 -8.77
C GLN A 134 -4.83 24.79 -8.26
N TYR A 135 -4.84 23.72 -7.46
CA TYR A 135 -3.63 23.07 -6.99
C TYR A 135 -3.55 21.65 -7.53
N THR A 136 -2.35 21.22 -7.89
CA THR A 136 -2.07 19.84 -8.24
C THR A 136 -1.71 19.08 -6.97
N GLN A 137 -2.51 18.07 -6.63
CA GLN A 137 -2.29 17.22 -5.47
C GLN A 137 -1.77 15.84 -5.91
N PHE A 138 -0.68 15.37 -5.30
CA PHE A 138 -0.17 14.02 -5.40
C PHE A 138 -1.00 13.06 -4.53
N ILE A 139 -1.47 11.98 -5.12
CA ILE A 139 -2.28 10.94 -4.48
C ILE A 139 -1.84 9.54 -4.94
N PRO A 140 -2.19 8.47 -4.19
CA PRO A 140 -2.08 7.11 -4.70
C PRO A 140 -2.85 6.93 -6.02
N ASP A 141 -2.25 6.25 -7.01
CA ASP A 141 -2.92 5.84 -8.25
C ASP A 141 -3.87 4.68 -7.96
N ILE A 142 -5.00 5.05 -7.37
CA ILE A 142 -6.17 4.23 -7.09
C ILE A 142 -7.36 4.99 -7.67
N ARG A 143 -8.42 4.27 -8.06
CA ARG A 143 -9.61 4.88 -8.67
C ARG A 143 -10.15 6.07 -7.87
N ASP A 144 -10.31 7.20 -8.57
CA ASP A 144 -10.72 8.51 -8.00
C ASP A 144 -11.95 8.42 -7.09
N LYS A 145 -12.89 7.55 -7.42
CA LYS A 145 -14.14 7.36 -6.68
C LYS A 145 -13.93 6.81 -5.27
N ILE A 146 -12.86 6.03 -5.03
CA ILE A 146 -12.62 5.34 -3.76
C ILE A 146 -11.32 5.78 -3.07
N VAL A 147 -10.39 6.44 -3.76
CA VAL A 147 -9.07 6.77 -3.21
C VAL A 147 -9.17 7.59 -1.91
N ASN A 148 -10.08 8.56 -1.84
CA ASN A 148 -10.30 9.34 -0.62
C ASN A 148 -10.83 8.48 0.54
N HIS A 149 -11.67 7.48 0.24
CA HIS A 149 -12.18 6.57 1.26
C HIS A 149 -11.07 5.66 1.78
N ILE A 150 -10.27 5.05 0.90
CA ILE A 150 -9.12 4.22 1.27
C ILE A 150 -8.13 5.02 2.12
N MET A 151 -7.79 6.24 1.68
CA MET A 151 -6.94 7.15 2.45
C MET A 151 -7.59 7.57 3.79
N GLY A 152 -8.92 7.53 3.90
CA GLY A 152 -9.66 7.81 5.13
C GLY A 152 -9.57 6.68 6.17
N ILE A 153 -9.62 5.42 5.75
CA ILE A 153 -9.69 4.25 6.65
C ILE A 153 -8.34 3.70 7.11
N VAL A 154 -7.23 4.05 6.46
CA VAL A 154 -5.88 3.68 6.93
C VAL A 154 -5.40 4.60 8.04
N HIS A 155 -4.47 4.18 8.90
CA HIS A 155 -3.92 5.05 9.97
C HIS A 155 -2.90 6.07 9.45
N VAL A 156 -2.11 5.66 8.45
CA VAL A 156 -1.02 6.48 7.89
C VAL A 156 -1.14 6.49 6.37
N VAL A 157 -0.99 7.67 5.76
CA VAL A 157 -0.76 7.85 4.33
C VAL A 157 0.54 8.61 4.18
N ALA A 158 1.53 7.96 3.55
CA ALA A 158 2.89 8.45 3.45
C ALA A 158 3.34 8.55 1.99
N ARG A 159 4.00 9.64 1.63
CA ARG A 159 4.59 9.81 0.30
C ARG A 159 6.09 9.55 0.33
N LEU A 160 6.55 8.57 -0.44
CA LEU A 160 7.98 8.29 -0.60
C LEU A 160 8.64 9.38 -1.46
N VAL A 161 9.61 10.08 -0.89
CA VAL A 161 10.39 11.14 -1.52
C VAL A 161 11.88 10.78 -1.56
N ILE A 162 12.57 11.30 -2.57
CA ILE A 162 14.02 11.18 -2.72
C ILE A 162 14.59 12.59 -2.68
N LYS A 163 15.47 12.86 -1.72
CA LYS A 163 16.19 14.13 -1.61
C LYS A 163 17.30 14.22 -2.66
N ALA A 164 17.80 15.43 -2.89
CA ALA A 164 18.86 15.68 -3.87
C ALA A 164 20.17 14.92 -3.56
N ASP A 165 20.42 14.60 -2.29
CA ASP A 165 21.55 13.80 -1.82
C ASP A 165 21.35 12.28 -1.99
N GLY A 166 20.21 11.85 -2.56
CA GLY A 166 19.86 10.45 -2.75
C GLY A 166 19.16 9.81 -1.53
N THR A 167 19.03 10.53 -0.42
CA THR A 167 18.35 10.05 0.79
C THR A 167 16.87 9.81 0.50
N ARG A 168 16.37 8.63 0.87
CA ARG A 168 14.95 8.25 0.74
C ARG A 168 14.25 8.39 2.07
N GLY A 169 13.05 8.95 2.04
CA GLY A 169 12.22 9.11 3.24
C GLY A 169 10.75 9.29 2.90
N PHE A 170 9.93 9.38 3.93
CA PHE A 170 8.51 9.58 3.80
C PHE A 170 8.09 10.95 4.31
N MET A 171 7.21 11.61 3.55
CA MET A 171 6.41 12.71 4.07
C MET A 171 5.16 12.14 4.73
N LEU A 172 4.93 12.51 5.99
CA LEU A 172 3.84 12.03 6.84
C LEU A 172 2.81 13.13 7.16
N GLU A 173 3.20 14.40 6.96
CA GLU A 173 2.33 15.56 7.05
C GLU A 173 1.89 15.99 5.64
N GLY A 174 0.58 16.13 5.46
CA GLY A 174 0.01 16.64 4.22
C GLY A 174 0.19 18.15 4.09
N ASP A 175 0.19 18.63 2.85
CA ASP A 175 0.12 20.04 2.50
C ASP A 175 -0.92 20.25 1.38
N GLN A 176 -0.97 21.45 0.80
CA GLN A 176 -1.91 21.74 -0.31
C GLN A 176 -1.68 20.83 -1.53
N SER A 177 -0.46 20.36 -1.74
CA SER A 177 -0.04 19.55 -2.87
C SER A 177 0.09 18.06 -2.57
N ILE A 178 0.06 17.64 -1.31
CA ILE A 178 0.27 16.24 -0.91
C ILE A 178 -0.79 15.84 0.10
N PHE A 179 -1.55 14.80 -0.22
CA PHE A 179 -2.34 14.11 0.80
C PHE A 179 -1.42 13.17 1.58
N ALA A 180 -1.12 13.52 2.83
CA ALA A 180 -0.46 12.65 3.79
C ALA A 180 -1.10 12.83 5.15
N LYS A 181 -1.10 11.76 5.94
CA LYS A 181 -1.65 11.75 7.30
C LYS A 181 -0.89 10.76 8.16
N ASN A 182 -0.81 11.05 9.44
CA ASN A 182 -0.21 10.19 10.45
C ASN A 182 -1.07 10.24 11.70
N HIS A 183 -1.79 9.16 11.99
CA HIS A 183 -2.58 9.01 13.21
C HIS A 183 -1.88 8.17 14.29
N VAL A 184 -0.64 7.74 14.04
CA VAL A 184 0.12 6.90 14.97
C VAL A 184 0.99 7.77 15.89
N ASP A 185 1.63 8.81 15.36
CA ASP A 185 2.49 9.71 16.13
C ASP A 185 2.55 11.14 15.54
N ALA A 186 3.39 12.00 16.11
CA ALA A 186 3.50 13.42 15.73
C ALA A 186 4.54 13.72 14.63
N ARG A 187 5.18 12.70 14.03
CA ARG A 187 6.22 12.93 13.02
C ARG A 187 5.63 13.45 11.72
N LYS A 188 6.30 14.46 11.15
CA LYS A 188 5.97 15.08 9.87
C LYS A 188 6.67 14.42 8.68
N GLY A 189 7.73 13.68 8.96
CA GLY A 189 8.45 12.85 8.01
C GLY A 189 9.43 11.93 8.73
N CYS A 190 9.95 10.94 8.01
CA CYS A 190 10.91 9.97 8.55
C CYS A 190 11.82 9.41 7.45
N LEU A 191 12.92 8.77 7.82
CA LEU A 191 13.71 7.97 6.87
C LEU A 191 12.94 6.70 6.47
N GLN A 192 13.34 6.10 5.35
CA GLN A 192 12.65 4.93 4.79
C GLN A 192 12.57 3.75 5.78
N ASN A 193 13.63 3.54 6.57
CA ASN A 193 13.74 2.50 7.59
C ASN A 193 13.10 2.87 8.94
N GLU A 194 12.51 4.06 9.07
CA GLU A 194 11.93 4.54 10.32
C GLU A 194 10.39 4.62 10.24
N ILE A 195 9.79 4.23 9.12
CA ILE A 195 8.35 4.39 8.87
C ILE A 195 7.49 3.71 9.96
N ILE A 196 7.93 2.54 10.43
CA ILE A 196 7.39 1.85 11.60
C ILE A 196 8.41 1.97 12.73
N GLN A 197 7.98 2.47 13.89
CA GLN A 197 8.79 2.48 15.11
C GLN A 197 8.52 1.20 15.89
N ILE A 198 9.56 0.60 16.44
CA ILE A 198 9.40 -0.38 17.52
C ILE A 198 9.25 0.45 18.78
N ASN A 199 8.10 0.36 19.44
CA ASN A 199 8.03 0.82 20.82
C ASN A 199 8.83 -0.18 21.64
N GLU A 200 10.05 0.19 22.04
CA GLU A 200 10.69 -0.48 23.17
C GLU A 200 9.80 -0.18 24.37
N GLU A 201 8.94 -1.13 24.75
CA GLU A 201 8.35 -1.08 26.08
C GLU A 201 9.52 -1.08 27.06
N GLU A 202 9.67 0.03 27.79
CA GLU A 202 10.54 0.15 28.95
C GLU A 202 10.20 -1.00 29.90
N ASP A 203 11.00 -2.06 29.84
CA ASP A 203 11.06 -3.15 30.81
C ASP A 203 11.70 -2.64 32.13
N THR A 204 11.20 -1.50 32.62
CA THR A 204 11.54 -0.91 33.92
C THR A 204 10.33 -0.91 34.83
N CYS A 205 10.16 -2.05 35.51
CA CYS A 205 9.75 -2.23 36.92
C CYS A 205 9.06 -3.59 36.99
N LEU A 206 9.62 -4.59 37.67
CA LEU A 206 9.84 -4.59 39.12
C LEU A 206 11.11 -5.36 39.49
N GLN A 207 12.05 -4.68 40.16
CA GLN A 207 12.90 -5.28 41.20
C GLN A 207 12.12 -5.37 42.50
#